data_AF-A0A067E8B0-F1
#
_entry.id   AF-A0A067E8B0-F1
#
_cell.length_a   1.000
_cell.length_b   1.000
_cell.length_c   1.000
_cell.angle_alpha   90.00
_cell.angle_beta   90.00
_cell.angle_gamma   90.00
#
_symmetry.space_group_name_H-M   'P 1'
#
loop_
_entity.id
_entity.type
_entity.pdbx_description
1 polymer ?
#
loop_
_entity_poly.entity_id
_entity_poly.type
_entity_poly.pdbx_seq_one_letter_code
_entity_poly.pdbx_strand_id
1 'polypeptide(L)'
;MMSVRTTPSVPPSKPSVRTPVAIPPIEPPSSRIIKRFPPEIPQLNSQDAGDQREASALRDELDMVQEENEILLDKLRHAEERREESVARARELEKQVASLGEGVSLEAKLLSRKEAALRQREAALKAAKQRTDGRDEEVASLRTQIENFKEEAITAVEQLREAEAETKALKSMTQRMILTQEEMEEVVLKRCWLARYWGLAVQHGTCADIAVSKHELWSALAPLPFEVVISAGQKAREESWERASGDPDRSKHARELSDLTGEGNIETMLSVEMGLRELASLKVEDAVVLALAQQRRPNMVQQSISDSKSPGDPKFIEAFELSEDEAEDVLFKEAWLTYFWRRAKVHGVEEDIAEERLQFWISRSGQSPTSHDAVDVERGLLELRKLGIEQQLWEASRREIDFPSSTTVANHKPATDSEMSS
;
A
#
# COMPACT_ATOMS: atom_id res chain seq x y z
N MET A 1 -4.80 56.98 -0.68
CA MET A 1 -6.02 57.45 -1.39
C MET A 1 -6.94 56.24 -1.52
N MET A 2 -8.26 56.22 -1.31
CA MET A 2 -9.30 57.16 -0.82
C MET A 2 -10.58 56.31 -0.53
N SER A 3 -11.64 56.72 0.21
CA SER A 3 -11.84 57.69 1.30
C SER A 3 -13.31 57.59 1.82
N VAL A 4 -13.65 58.32 2.90
CA VAL A 4 -15.03 58.69 3.36
C VAL A 4 -15.97 57.58 3.89
N ARG A 5 -16.36 57.67 5.18
CA ARG A 5 -17.76 58.00 5.56
C ARG A 5 -17.95 58.46 7.01
N THR A 6 -19.04 59.20 7.21
CA THR A 6 -19.40 60.03 8.36
C THR A 6 -20.60 59.48 9.15
N THR A 7 -20.73 59.99 10.39
CA THR A 7 -21.86 60.15 11.36
C THR A 7 -23.33 60.16 10.81
N PRO A 8 -24.44 60.24 11.61
CA PRO A 8 -24.59 60.49 13.08
C PRO A 8 -25.70 59.66 13.82
N SER A 9 -25.94 59.91 15.14
CA SER A 9 -27.25 60.27 15.78
C SER A 9 -27.20 60.23 17.33
N VAL A 10 -28.22 60.78 18.02
CA VAL A 10 -28.17 61.28 19.44
C VAL A 10 -29.39 60.76 20.30
N PRO A 11 -29.77 61.33 21.47
CA PRO A 11 -29.71 60.77 22.84
C PRO A 11 -31.08 60.22 23.38
N PRO A 12 -31.29 60.00 24.70
CA PRO A 12 -31.45 61.03 25.77
C PRO A 12 -30.51 60.77 26.98
N SER A 13 -30.50 61.42 28.16
CA SER A 13 -31.46 62.29 28.90
C SER A 13 -30.73 63.32 29.81
N LYS A 14 -31.47 63.98 30.75
CA LYS A 14 -30.98 64.64 31.99
C LYS A 14 -31.86 64.17 33.17
N PRO A 15 -31.50 64.40 34.47
CA PRO A 15 -31.66 65.71 35.13
C PRO A 15 -30.35 66.19 35.81
N SER A 16 -30.04 67.46 36.11
CA SER A 16 -30.75 68.74 36.30
C SER A 16 -30.73 69.21 37.77
N VAL A 17 -30.12 70.39 38.02
CA VAL A 17 -30.25 71.28 39.21
C VAL A 17 -29.61 70.72 40.51
N ARG A 18 -28.68 71.40 41.20
CA ARG A 18 -28.86 72.71 41.87
C ARG A 18 -27.53 73.34 42.33
N THR A 19 -27.21 74.56 41.89
CA THR A 19 -26.59 75.59 42.75
C THR A 19 -27.73 76.24 43.56
N PRO A 20 -27.53 76.72 44.80
CA PRO A 20 -26.62 77.83 45.14
C PRO A 20 -25.80 77.49 46.42
N VAL A 21 -25.12 78.35 47.19
CA VAL A 21 -25.16 79.80 47.45
C VAL A 21 -23.77 80.26 47.92
N ALA A 22 -23.31 81.45 47.51
CA ALA A 22 -22.32 82.20 48.28
C ALA A 22 -23.03 83.32 49.04
N ILE A 23 -22.93 83.35 50.37
CA ILE A 23 -23.47 84.41 51.25
C ILE A 23 -22.38 84.81 52.26
N PRO A 24 -22.01 86.12 52.35
CA PRO A 24 -21.26 86.72 53.45
C PRO A 24 -22.23 87.10 54.61
N PRO A 25 -21.90 87.85 55.68
CA PRO A 25 -20.65 88.52 56.04
C PRO A 25 -20.23 88.30 57.51
N ILE A 26 -19.22 89.03 57.99
CA ILE A 26 -19.30 90.01 59.11
C ILE A 26 -17.88 90.50 59.36
N GLU A 27 -17.62 91.75 58.99
CA GLU A 27 -16.46 92.52 59.44
C GLU A 27 -16.83 93.15 60.79
N PRO A 28 -15.96 93.10 61.82
CA PRO A 28 -16.31 93.58 63.15
C PRO A 28 -16.37 95.12 63.21
N PRO A 29 -17.40 95.74 63.81
CA PRO A 29 -17.46 97.18 63.95
C PRO A 29 -16.45 97.68 65.00
N SER A 30 -15.37 98.30 64.56
CA SER A 30 -14.43 99.02 65.43
C SER A 30 -15.02 100.35 65.91
N SER A 31 -15.93 100.31 66.89
CA SER A 31 -16.52 101.50 67.51
C SER A 31 -15.56 102.22 68.47
N ARG A 32 -14.52 102.88 67.94
CA ARG A 32 -13.75 103.89 68.69
C ARG A 32 -14.46 105.24 68.60
N ILE A 33 -15.44 105.47 69.47
CA ILE A 33 -16.07 106.80 69.57
C ILE A 33 -15.16 107.75 70.35
N ILE A 34 -15.03 108.96 69.81
CA ILE A 34 -14.07 109.99 70.20
C ILE A 34 -14.64 110.84 71.35
N LYS A 35 -13.80 111.11 72.36
CA LYS A 35 -14.04 112.12 73.40
C LYS A 35 -14.14 113.52 72.79
N ARG A 36 -15.08 114.38 73.22
CA ARG A 36 -14.90 115.82 73.59
C ARG A 36 -16.23 116.63 73.71
N PHE A 37 -16.54 117.09 74.94
CA PHE A 37 -17.01 118.44 75.40
C PHE A 37 -18.18 119.20 74.70
N PRO A 38 -18.70 120.35 75.22
CA PRO A 38 -18.65 121.02 76.55
C PRO A 38 -20.09 121.03 77.19
N PRO A 39 -20.70 122.08 77.84
CA PRO A 39 -20.23 123.29 78.56
C PRO A 39 -20.87 123.63 79.95
N GLU A 40 -20.08 124.26 80.82
CA GLU A 40 -20.28 125.53 81.59
C GLU A 40 -21.48 125.84 82.55
N ILE A 41 -21.14 126.10 83.84
CA ILE A 41 -21.38 127.35 84.66
C ILE A 41 -22.86 127.81 84.85
N PRO A 42 -23.41 128.00 86.10
CA PRO A 42 -22.90 129.00 87.06
C PRO A 42 -23.03 128.75 88.59
N GLN A 43 -22.01 129.26 89.31
CA GLN A 43 -22.00 130.08 90.55
C GLN A 43 -23.01 129.92 91.72
N LEU A 44 -22.40 130.09 92.91
CA LEU A 44 -22.89 130.73 94.16
C LEU A 44 -23.56 129.88 95.26
N ASN A 45 -22.79 129.77 96.35
CA ASN A 45 -23.09 129.21 97.66
C ASN A 45 -24.44 129.63 98.29
N SER A 46 -25.09 128.67 98.96
CA SER A 46 -25.57 128.86 100.34
C SER A 46 -26.00 127.55 101.03
N GLN A 47 -25.25 127.16 102.07
CA GLN A 47 -25.75 126.61 103.35
C GLN A 47 -26.51 125.25 103.40
N ASP A 48 -25.74 124.22 103.77
CA ASP A 48 -25.98 123.17 104.81
C ASP A 48 -27.29 122.34 104.90
N ALA A 49 -27.10 121.04 105.19
CA ALA A 49 -28.07 119.98 105.54
C ALA A 49 -28.95 119.34 104.43
N GLY A 50 -28.38 118.43 103.63
CA GLY A 50 -29.15 117.51 102.75
C GLY A 50 -28.42 116.23 102.27
N ASP A 51 -27.11 116.30 102.01
CA ASP A 51 -26.37 115.36 101.13
C ASP A 51 -26.18 113.88 101.59
N GLN A 52 -26.70 113.46 102.75
CA GLN A 52 -26.40 112.12 103.27
C GLN A 52 -27.21 110.97 102.65
N ARG A 53 -28.26 111.24 101.86
CA ARG A 53 -29.19 110.20 101.39
C ARG A 53 -28.81 109.58 100.04
N GLU A 54 -28.30 110.37 99.09
CA GLU A 54 -28.02 109.90 97.72
C GLU A 54 -26.72 109.08 97.64
N ALA A 55 -25.72 109.41 98.47
CA ALA A 55 -24.43 108.70 98.55
C ALA A 55 -24.51 107.29 99.16
N SER A 56 -25.68 106.86 99.64
CA SER A 56 -25.93 105.48 100.09
C SER A 56 -26.48 104.62 98.96
N ALA A 57 -27.49 105.11 98.22
CA ALA A 57 -28.12 104.38 97.11
C ALA A 57 -27.13 103.99 96.00
N LEU A 58 -26.15 104.87 95.70
CA LEU A 58 -25.09 104.60 94.72
C LEU A 58 -24.06 103.55 95.17
N ARG A 59 -24.00 103.20 96.47
CA ARG A 59 -23.14 102.10 96.95
C ARG A 59 -23.85 100.76 96.78
N ASP A 60 -25.13 100.71 97.11
CA ASP A 60 -25.96 99.52 96.94
C ASP A 60 -26.00 99.09 95.45
N GLU A 61 -26.06 100.04 94.50
CA GLU A 61 -25.92 99.74 93.06
C GLU A 61 -24.52 99.23 92.67
N LEU A 62 -23.45 99.78 93.28
CA LEU A 62 -22.08 99.32 92.99
C LEU A 62 -21.87 97.88 93.47
N ASP A 63 -22.39 97.54 94.66
CA ASP A 63 -22.29 96.21 95.24
C ASP A 63 -23.12 95.20 94.42
N MET A 64 -24.33 95.55 93.96
CA MET A 64 -25.10 94.72 93.02
C MET A 64 -24.35 94.50 91.70
N VAL A 65 -23.72 95.53 91.13
CA VAL A 65 -22.96 95.40 89.86
C VAL A 65 -21.65 94.63 90.04
N GLN A 66 -21.07 94.61 91.25
CA GLN A 66 -19.95 93.72 91.59
C GLN A 66 -20.41 92.27 91.68
N GLU A 67 -21.51 91.99 92.39
CA GLU A 67 -22.09 90.65 92.49
C GLU A 67 -22.52 90.13 91.10
N GLU A 68 -23.13 90.96 90.25
CA GLU A 68 -23.42 90.61 88.86
C GLU A 68 -22.16 90.33 88.03
N ASN A 69 -21.05 91.05 88.25
CA ASN A 69 -19.77 90.77 87.59
C ASN A 69 -19.19 89.42 88.03
N GLU A 70 -19.21 89.11 89.32
CA GLU A 70 -18.73 87.81 89.83
C GLU A 70 -19.59 86.66 89.27
N ILE A 71 -20.91 86.81 89.26
CA ILE A 71 -21.85 85.87 88.65
C ILE A 71 -21.58 85.70 87.13
N LEU A 72 -21.21 86.77 86.41
CA LEU A 72 -20.88 86.70 84.99
C LEU A 72 -19.52 86.02 84.74
N LEU A 73 -18.50 86.30 85.57
CA LEU A 73 -17.19 85.66 85.49
C LEU A 73 -17.29 84.14 85.74
N ASP A 74 -18.09 83.71 86.70
CA ASP A 74 -18.30 82.27 86.92
C ASP A 74 -19.14 81.62 85.83
N LYS A 75 -20.13 82.31 85.25
CA LYS A 75 -20.83 81.82 84.05
C LYS A 75 -19.90 81.69 82.84
N LEU A 76 -18.94 82.61 82.68
CA LEU A 76 -17.91 82.54 81.65
C LEU A 76 -17.02 81.31 81.87
N ARG A 77 -16.50 81.12 83.09
CA ARG A 77 -15.66 79.97 83.48
C ARG A 77 -16.35 78.63 83.19
N HIS A 78 -17.61 78.47 83.59
CA HIS A 78 -18.42 77.27 83.30
C HIS A 78 -18.76 77.11 81.80
N ALA A 79 -18.71 78.17 81.00
CA ALA A 79 -18.87 78.09 79.55
C ALA A 79 -17.55 77.73 78.84
N GLU A 80 -16.42 78.20 79.35
CA GLU A 80 -15.08 77.84 78.90
C GLU A 80 -14.79 76.36 79.20
N GLU A 81 -15.07 75.88 80.41
CA GLU A 81 -14.91 74.46 80.78
C GLU A 81 -15.76 73.53 79.90
N ARG A 82 -17.05 73.85 79.69
CA ARG A 82 -17.90 73.11 78.73
C ARG A 82 -17.41 73.20 77.28
N ARG A 83 -16.77 74.31 76.89
CA ARG A 83 -16.15 74.43 75.57
C ARG A 83 -14.92 73.53 75.47
N GLU A 84 -14.05 73.52 76.47
CA GLU A 84 -12.88 72.63 76.52
C GLU A 84 -13.27 71.15 76.51
N GLU A 85 -14.29 70.74 77.27
CA GLU A 85 -14.86 69.40 77.19
C GLU A 85 -15.35 69.06 75.77
N SER A 86 -16.07 69.98 75.13
CA SER A 86 -16.58 69.76 73.76
C SER A 86 -15.45 69.64 72.73
N VAL A 87 -14.37 70.41 72.88
CA VAL A 87 -13.17 70.36 72.04
C VAL A 87 -12.37 69.08 72.30
N ALA A 88 -12.27 68.62 73.55
CA ALA A 88 -11.64 67.35 73.91
C ALA A 88 -12.39 66.16 73.30
N ARG A 89 -13.73 66.15 73.38
CA ARG A 89 -14.58 65.13 72.74
C ARG A 89 -14.45 65.16 71.22
N ALA A 90 -14.40 66.34 70.60
CA ALA A 90 -14.20 66.49 69.16
C ALA A 90 -12.83 65.94 68.70
N ARG A 91 -11.75 66.26 69.43
CA ARG A 91 -10.40 65.72 69.16
C ARG A 91 -10.32 64.20 69.31
N GLU A 92 -11.06 63.62 70.25
CA GLU A 92 -11.08 62.16 70.43
C GLU A 92 -11.85 61.47 69.30
N LEU A 93 -12.97 62.04 68.85
CA LEU A 93 -13.68 61.56 67.65
C LEU A 93 -12.82 61.70 66.38
N GLU A 94 -12.05 62.78 66.24
CA GLU A 94 -11.11 62.98 65.13
C GLU A 94 -10.04 61.89 65.07
N LYS A 95 -9.46 61.49 66.22
CA LYS A 95 -8.54 60.34 66.30
C LYS A 95 -9.20 59.03 65.90
N GLN A 96 -10.45 58.79 66.33
CA GLN A 96 -11.19 57.58 65.97
C GLN A 96 -11.51 57.53 64.46
N VAL A 97 -11.88 58.66 63.86
CA VAL A 97 -12.07 58.79 62.41
C VAL A 97 -10.76 58.55 61.66
N ALA A 98 -9.63 59.07 62.17
CA ALA A 98 -8.31 58.83 61.59
C ALA A 98 -7.92 57.34 61.63
N SER A 99 -8.08 56.66 62.78
CA SER A 99 -7.74 55.23 62.92
C SER A 99 -8.63 54.31 62.08
N LEU A 100 -9.92 54.64 61.95
CA LEU A 100 -10.83 53.96 61.01
C LEU A 100 -10.43 54.21 59.55
N GLY A 101 -10.03 55.43 59.21
CA GLY A 101 -9.52 55.79 57.88
C GLY A 101 -8.25 55.03 57.49
N GLU A 102 -7.34 54.82 58.44
CA GLU A 102 -6.16 53.97 58.24
C GLU A 102 -6.54 52.50 57.99
N GLY A 103 -7.49 51.96 58.77
CA GLY A 103 -8.02 50.60 58.58
C GLY A 103 -8.61 50.38 57.18
N VAL A 104 -9.48 51.29 56.74
CA VAL A 104 -10.07 51.27 55.39
C VAL A 104 -9.00 51.43 54.29
N SER A 105 -7.97 52.27 54.52
CA SER A 105 -6.84 52.43 53.60
C SER A 105 -6.01 51.14 53.46
N LEU A 106 -5.80 50.41 54.55
CA LEU A 106 -5.10 49.12 54.54
C LEU A 106 -5.93 48.03 53.86
N GLU A 107 -7.24 47.97 54.10
CA GLU A 107 -8.14 47.03 53.44
C GLU A 107 -8.19 47.27 51.91
N ALA A 108 -8.31 48.52 51.48
CA ALA A 108 -8.27 48.88 50.06
C ALA A 108 -6.94 48.47 49.37
N LYS A 109 -5.80 48.64 50.05
CA LYS A 109 -4.49 48.16 49.56
C LYS A 109 -4.42 46.63 49.49
N LEU A 110 -5.01 45.92 50.45
CA LEU A 110 -5.10 44.46 50.44
C LEU A 110 -6.00 43.94 49.32
N LEU A 111 -7.16 44.56 49.10
CA LEU A 111 -8.08 44.24 48.00
C LEU A 111 -7.40 44.48 46.65
N SER A 112 -6.77 45.64 46.44
CA SER A 112 -6.04 45.95 45.21
C SER A 112 -4.93 44.94 44.92
N ARG A 113 -4.17 44.49 45.94
CA ARG A 113 -3.17 43.42 45.81
C ARG A 113 -3.79 42.06 45.46
N LYS A 114 -4.92 41.69 46.08
CA LYS A 114 -5.66 40.45 45.75
C LYS A 114 -6.20 40.47 44.33
N GLU A 115 -6.77 41.60 43.90
CA GLU A 115 -7.30 41.81 42.56
C GLU A 115 -6.19 41.76 41.49
N ALA A 116 -5.04 42.37 41.76
CA ALA A 116 -3.85 42.26 40.90
C ALA A 116 -3.34 40.81 40.80
N ALA A 117 -3.27 40.09 41.92
CA ALA A 117 -2.86 38.68 41.94
C ALA A 117 -3.87 37.76 41.22
N LEU A 118 -5.17 38.06 41.28
CA LEU A 118 -6.20 37.37 40.51
C LEU A 118 -6.05 37.64 39.01
N ARG A 119 -5.91 38.91 38.59
CA ARG A 119 -5.66 39.25 37.18
C ARG A 119 -4.38 38.59 36.64
N GLN A 120 -3.32 38.50 37.46
CA GLN A 120 -2.10 37.79 37.08
C GLN A 120 -2.35 36.28 36.90
N ARG A 121 -3.13 35.65 37.79
CA ARG A 121 -3.53 34.23 37.65
C ARG A 121 -4.42 33.99 36.43
N GLU A 122 -5.37 34.87 36.16
CA GLU A 122 -6.24 34.81 34.96
C GLU A 122 -5.42 34.95 33.67
N ALA A 123 -4.48 35.89 33.62
CA ALA A 123 -3.56 36.06 32.49
C ALA A 123 -2.68 34.82 32.29
N ALA A 124 -2.13 34.27 33.38
CA ALA A 124 -1.32 33.04 33.33
C ALA A 124 -2.14 31.83 32.86
N LEU A 125 -3.39 31.67 33.34
CA LEU A 125 -4.31 30.62 32.89
C LEU A 125 -4.68 30.79 31.41
N LYS A 126 -4.90 32.02 30.94
CA LYS A 126 -5.22 32.29 29.53
C LYS A 126 -4.02 31.99 28.61
N ALA A 127 -2.81 32.36 29.03
CA ALA A 127 -1.58 32.03 28.31
C ALA A 127 -1.27 30.52 28.33
N ALA A 128 -1.56 29.84 29.44
CA ALA A 128 -1.45 28.38 29.54
C ALA A 128 -2.44 27.68 28.61
N LYS A 129 -3.72 28.10 28.59
CA LYS A 129 -4.73 27.58 27.66
C LYS A 129 -4.29 27.75 26.20
N GLN A 130 -3.95 28.95 25.77
CA GLN A 130 -3.46 29.20 24.39
C GLN A 130 -2.25 28.32 24.01
N ARG A 131 -1.35 28.04 24.95
CA ARG A 131 -0.22 27.11 24.75
C ARG A 131 -0.61 25.63 24.72
N THR A 132 -1.73 25.25 25.32
CA THR A 132 -2.27 23.89 25.26
C THR A 132 -3.11 23.71 24.00
N ASP A 133 -4.02 24.64 23.71
CA ASP A 133 -4.87 24.64 22.51
C ASP A 133 -4.02 24.51 21.23
N GLY A 134 -2.95 25.31 21.09
CA GLY A 134 -2.04 25.20 19.93
C GLY A 134 -1.25 23.89 19.87
N ARG A 135 -0.94 23.26 21.02
CA ARG A 135 -0.33 21.92 21.05
C ARG A 135 -1.34 20.84 20.70
N ASP A 136 -2.59 20.99 21.10
CA ASP A 136 -3.66 20.05 20.79
C ASP A 136 -4.00 20.10 19.29
N GLU A 137 -3.92 21.29 18.66
CA GLU A 137 -3.98 21.47 17.20
C GLU A 137 -2.78 20.82 16.48
N GLU A 138 -1.54 21.02 16.97
CA GLU A 138 -0.35 20.33 16.45
C GLU A 138 -0.46 18.80 16.58
N VAL A 139 -0.92 18.30 17.74
CA VAL A 139 -1.13 16.86 18.00
C VAL A 139 -2.24 16.29 17.13
N ALA A 140 -3.31 17.04 16.87
CA ALA A 140 -4.36 16.64 15.93
C ALA A 140 -3.83 16.54 14.49
N SER A 141 -3.04 17.53 14.04
CA SER A 141 -2.38 17.54 12.73
C SER A 141 -1.37 16.40 12.56
N LEU A 142 -0.60 16.07 13.60
CA LEU A 142 0.31 14.92 13.58
C LEU A 142 -0.46 13.59 13.54
N ARG A 143 -1.60 13.48 14.22
CA ARG A 143 -2.45 12.28 14.16
C ARG A 143 -3.05 12.05 12.79
N THR A 144 -3.55 13.09 12.11
CA THR A 144 -4.07 12.95 10.74
C THR A 144 -2.96 12.60 9.75
N GLN A 145 -1.78 13.22 9.87
CA GLN A 145 -0.61 12.84 9.06
C GLN A 145 -0.21 11.37 9.28
N ILE A 146 -0.18 10.89 10.54
CA ILE A 146 0.10 9.49 10.85
C ILE A 146 -0.93 8.55 10.22
N GLU A 147 -2.22 8.90 10.23
CA GLU A 147 -3.25 8.04 9.62
C GLU A 147 -3.12 8.01 8.09
N ASN A 148 -2.92 9.17 7.44
CA ASN A 148 -2.63 9.24 6.02
C ASN A 148 -1.40 8.40 5.65
N PHE A 149 -0.29 8.49 6.40
CA PHE A 149 0.90 7.68 6.15
C PHE A 149 0.67 6.17 6.35
N LYS A 150 -0.29 5.75 7.20
CA LYS A 150 -0.68 4.34 7.28
C LYS A 150 -1.51 3.91 6.07
N GLU A 151 -2.45 4.72 5.62
CA GLU A 151 -3.25 4.45 4.42
C GLU A 151 -2.35 4.38 3.17
N GLU A 152 -1.40 5.31 3.04
CA GLU A 152 -0.35 5.29 2.03
C GLU A 152 0.55 4.04 2.15
N ALA A 153 0.91 3.62 3.36
CA ALA A 153 1.70 2.39 3.56
C ALA A 153 0.91 1.11 3.23
N ILE A 154 -0.39 1.05 3.54
CA ILE A 154 -1.27 -0.08 3.20
C ILE A 154 -1.42 -0.18 1.69
N THR A 155 -1.75 0.92 1.03
CA THR A 155 -1.89 0.97 -0.44
C THR A 155 -0.58 0.68 -1.16
N ALA A 156 0.58 1.14 -0.66
CA ALA A 156 1.89 0.77 -1.19
C ALA A 156 2.21 -0.74 -1.02
N VAL A 157 1.80 -1.36 0.09
CA VAL A 157 1.95 -2.81 0.30
C VAL A 157 1.02 -3.62 -0.61
N GLU A 158 -0.19 -3.12 -0.89
CA GLU A 158 -1.11 -3.73 -1.85
C GLU A 158 -0.56 -3.65 -3.28
N GLN A 159 -0.08 -2.48 -3.71
CA GLN A 159 0.58 -2.30 -5.01
C GLN A 159 1.84 -3.17 -5.16
N LEU A 160 2.64 -3.31 -4.09
CA LEU A 160 3.79 -4.22 -4.10
C LEU A 160 3.36 -5.67 -4.36
N ARG A 161 2.32 -6.14 -3.66
CA ARG A 161 1.79 -7.51 -3.83
C ARG A 161 1.19 -7.74 -5.22
N GLU A 162 0.52 -6.74 -5.77
CA GLU A 162 0.01 -6.78 -7.15
C GLU A 162 1.16 -6.89 -8.15
N ALA A 163 2.17 -6.04 -8.04
CA ALA A 163 3.38 -6.10 -8.88
C ALA A 163 4.18 -7.41 -8.69
N GLU A 164 4.25 -7.97 -7.48
CA GLU A 164 4.84 -9.29 -7.21
C GLU A 164 4.04 -10.42 -7.88
N ALA A 165 2.70 -10.33 -7.88
CA ALA A 165 1.83 -11.28 -8.57
C ALA A 165 1.98 -11.18 -10.11
N GLU A 166 2.01 -9.96 -10.66
CA GLU A 166 2.23 -9.70 -12.08
C GLU A 166 3.61 -10.19 -12.54
N THR A 167 4.68 -9.86 -11.82
CA THR A 167 6.03 -10.32 -12.17
C THR A 167 6.17 -11.83 -12.06
N LYS A 168 5.50 -12.49 -11.10
CA LYS A 168 5.42 -13.95 -11.03
C LYS A 168 4.64 -14.55 -12.22
N ALA A 169 3.53 -13.92 -12.63
CA ALA A 169 2.74 -14.35 -13.78
C ALA A 169 3.51 -14.18 -15.11
N LEU A 170 4.19 -13.04 -15.30
CA LEU A 170 5.07 -12.79 -16.44
C LEU A 170 6.23 -13.79 -16.49
N LYS A 171 6.88 -14.08 -15.35
CA LYS A 171 7.93 -15.10 -15.27
C LYS A 171 7.44 -16.49 -15.69
N SER A 172 6.27 -16.92 -15.21
CA SER A 172 5.63 -18.17 -15.64
C SER A 172 5.31 -18.15 -17.14
N MET A 173 4.79 -17.04 -17.67
CA MET A 173 4.54 -16.89 -19.10
C MET A 173 5.82 -17.03 -19.94
N THR A 174 6.90 -16.33 -19.57
CA THR A 174 8.20 -16.45 -20.26
C THR A 174 8.77 -17.87 -20.18
N GLN A 175 8.65 -18.54 -19.02
CA GLN A 175 9.06 -19.94 -18.90
C GLN A 175 8.25 -20.87 -19.82
N ARG A 176 6.95 -20.62 -20.00
CA ARG A 176 6.11 -21.37 -20.95
C ARG A 176 6.41 -21.07 -22.42
N MET A 177 7.08 -19.97 -22.76
CA MET A 177 7.51 -19.69 -24.15
C MET A 177 8.76 -20.46 -24.56
N ILE A 178 9.58 -20.88 -23.59
CA ILE A 178 10.77 -21.70 -23.82
C ILE A 178 10.33 -23.17 -23.93
N LEU A 179 10.93 -23.91 -24.86
CA LEU A 179 10.72 -25.35 -25.00
C LEU A 179 11.62 -26.13 -24.05
N THR A 180 11.11 -27.22 -23.48
CA THR A 180 11.94 -28.18 -22.73
C THR A 180 12.81 -29.00 -23.69
N GLN A 181 13.82 -29.70 -23.16
CA GLN A 181 14.66 -30.59 -23.98
C GLN A 181 13.84 -31.62 -24.76
N GLU A 182 12.86 -32.24 -24.11
CA GLU A 182 12.04 -33.27 -24.74
C GLU A 182 11.07 -32.72 -25.79
N GLU A 183 10.57 -31.49 -25.58
CA GLU A 183 9.76 -30.78 -26.56
C GLU A 183 10.60 -30.35 -27.76
N MET A 184 11.87 -30.01 -27.56
CA MET A 184 12.81 -29.74 -28.65
C MET A 184 13.17 -31.01 -29.42
N GLU A 185 13.39 -32.15 -28.74
CA GLU A 185 13.51 -33.47 -29.40
C GLU A 185 12.26 -33.78 -30.25
N GLU A 186 11.06 -33.51 -29.72
CA GLU A 186 9.80 -33.67 -30.45
C GLU A 186 9.67 -32.75 -31.68
N VAL A 187 10.06 -31.47 -31.57
CA VAL A 187 10.13 -30.53 -32.71
C VAL A 187 11.03 -31.06 -33.81
N VAL A 188 12.21 -31.59 -33.46
CA VAL A 188 13.16 -32.17 -34.42
C VAL A 188 12.56 -33.39 -35.11
N LEU A 189 11.95 -34.32 -34.36
CA LEU A 189 11.29 -35.50 -34.94
C LEU A 189 10.15 -35.10 -35.89
N LYS A 190 9.29 -34.16 -35.48
CA LYS A 190 8.18 -33.66 -36.32
C LYS A 190 8.68 -32.94 -37.59
N ARG A 191 9.83 -32.24 -37.55
CA ARG A 191 10.50 -31.73 -38.77
C ARG A 191 10.99 -32.87 -39.67
N CYS A 192 11.55 -33.94 -39.10
CA CYS A 192 12.00 -35.11 -39.85
C CYS A 192 10.83 -35.82 -40.57
N TRP A 193 9.69 -35.97 -39.88
CA TRP A 193 8.43 -36.46 -40.46
C TRP A 193 8.01 -35.64 -41.67
N LEU A 194 7.95 -34.31 -41.53
CA LEU A 194 7.63 -33.40 -42.62
C LEU A 194 8.61 -33.50 -43.79
N ALA A 195 9.91 -33.49 -43.53
CA ALA A 195 10.95 -33.60 -44.56
C ALA A 195 10.83 -34.91 -45.35
N ARG A 196 10.64 -36.05 -44.66
CA ARG A 196 10.45 -37.38 -45.29
C ARG A 196 9.18 -37.43 -46.12
N TYR A 197 8.01 -37.09 -45.58
CA TYR A 197 6.75 -37.21 -46.35
C TYR A 197 6.64 -36.24 -47.51
N TRP A 198 7.16 -35.01 -47.40
CA TRP A 198 7.25 -34.12 -48.55
C TRP A 198 8.27 -34.62 -49.59
N GLY A 199 9.36 -35.27 -49.17
CA GLY A 199 10.32 -35.92 -50.07
C GLY A 199 9.72 -37.08 -50.85
N LEU A 200 9.05 -38.01 -50.16
CA LEU A 200 8.30 -39.09 -50.78
C LEU A 200 7.19 -38.56 -51.71
N ALA A 201 6.52 -37.46 -51.33
CA ALA A 201 5.53 -36.80 -52.18
C ALA A 201 6.14 -36.29 -53.50
N VAL A 202 7.34 -35.70 -53.47
CA VAL A 202 8.07 -35.32 -54.69
C VAL A 202 8.40 -36.56 -55.54
N GLN A 203 8.94 -37.62 -54.93
CA GLN A 203 9.33 -38.84 -55.64
C GLN A 203 8.15 -39.55 -56.33
N HIS A 204 6.98 -39.59 -55.67
CA HIS A 204 5.77 -40.25 -56.20
C HIS A 204 4.80 -39.29 -56.92
N GLY A 205 5.15 -38.00 -57.07
CA GLY A 205 4.31 -37.00 -57.78
C GLY A 205 3.03 -36.59 -57.04
N THR A 206 2.97 -36.76 -55.72
CA THR A 206 1.86 -36.30 -54.86
C THR A 206 2.00 -34.80 -54.61
N CYS A 207 0.91 -34.03 -54.77
CA CYS A 207 0.90 -32.56 -54.58
C CYS A 207 2.07 -31.84 -55.31
N ALA A 208 2.33 -32.24 -56.55
CA ALA A 208 3.52 -31.85 -57.33
C ALA A 208 3.68 -30.33 -57.55
N ASP A 209 2.61 -29.56 -57.38
CA ASP A 209 2.59 -28.09 -57.43
C ASP A 209 3.26 -27.42 -56.22
N ILE A 210 3.29 -28.09 -55.06
CA ILE A 210 3.85 -27.54 -53.82
C ILE A 210 4.95 -28.41 -53.19
N ALA A 211 4.94 -29.73 -53.43
CA ALA A 211 5.76 -30.70 -52.71
C ALA A 211 7.26 -30.39 -52.75
N VAL A 212 7.78 -29.90 -53.89
CA VAL A 212 9.19 -29.50 -54.03
C VAL A 212 9.54 -28.40 -53.03
N SER A 213 8.80 -27.28 -53.04
CA SER A 213 9.07 -26.16 -52.13
C SER A 213 8.88 -26.50 -50.65
N LYS A 214 7.95 -27.42 -50.33
CA LYS A 214 7.76 -27.92 -48.96
C LYS A 214 8.90 -28.84 -48.53
N HIS A 215 9.34 -29.74 -49.41
CA HIS A 215 10.48 -30.62 -49.15
C HIS A 215 11.77 -29.82 -48.96
N GLU A 216 12.04 -28.81 -49.80
CA GLU A 216 13.18 -27.90 -49.64
C GLU A 216 13.17 -27.19 -48.27
N LEU A 217 12.02 -26.62 -47.88
CA LEU A 217 11.85 -25.95 -46.58
C LEU A 217 12.12 -26.88 -45.40
N TRP A 218 11.50 -28.06 -45.37
CA TRP A 218 11.59 -28.96 -44.22
C TRP A 218 12.93 -29.71 -44.16
N SER A 219 13.53 -30.06 -45.31
CA SER A 219 14.84 -30.72 -45.36
C SER A 219 15.98 -29.78 -44.99
N ALA A 220 15.85 -28.47 -45.23
CA ALA A 220 16.79 -27.47 -44.70
C ALA A 220 16.79 -27.42 -43.15
N LEU A 221 15.68 -27.80 -42.51
CA LEU A 221 15.52 -27.86 -41.05
C LEU A 221 15.78 -29.26 -40.45
N ALA A 222 15.75 -30.31 -41.28
CA ALA A 222 15.98 -31.70 -40.92
C ALA A 222 16.70 -32.43 -42.09
N PRO A 223 18.03 -32.29 -42.23
CA PRO A 223 18.78 -32.77 -43.40
C PRO A 223 19.02 -34.30 -43.41
N LEU A 224 18.86 -34.97 -42.26
CA LEU A 224 19.02 -36.42 -42.09
C LEU A 224 17.78 -36.99 -41.37
N PRO A 225 16.59 -36.94 -42.01
CA PRO A 225 15.33 -37.18 -41.32
C PRO A 225 15.17 -38.63 -40.88
N PHE A 226 15.68 -39.58 -41.67
CA PHE A 226 15.59 -41.01 -41.37
C PHE A 226 16.52 -41.37 -40.21
N GLU A 227 17.78 -41.00 -40.30
CA GLU A 227 18.83 -41.30 -39.32
C GLU A 227 18.49 -40.74 -37.94
N VAL A 228 17.94 -39.53 -37.87
CA VAL A 228 17.53 -38.90 -36.60
C VAL A 228 16.38 -39.66 -35.94
N VAL A 229 15.34 -40.04 -36.70
CA VAL A 229 14.18 -40.77 -36.14
C VAL A 229 14.56 -42.19 -35.74
N ILE A 230 15.35 -42.91 -36.55
CA ILE A 230 15.88 -44.23 -36.20
C ILE A 230 16.76 -44.15 -34.94
N SER A 231 17.64 -43.15 -34.84
CA SER A 231 18.49 -42.94 -33.66
C SER A 231 17.67 -42.65 -32.40
N ALA A 232 16.60 -41.85 -32.51
CA ALA A 232 15.70 -41.59 -31.39
C ALA A 232 14.94 -42.84 -30.94
N GLY A 233 14.45 -43.66 -31.88
CA GLY A 233 13.85 -44.97 -31.58
C GLY A 233 14.83 -45.94 -30.93
N GLN A 234 16.09 -45.97 -31.39
CA GLN A 234 17.15 -46.79 -30.80
C GLN A 234 17.54 -46.33 -29.38
N LYS A 235 17.72 -45.03 -29.16
CA LYS A 235 17.90 -44.44 -27.80
C LYS A 235 16.74 -44.84 -26.89
N ALA A 236 15.50 -44.66 -27.36
CA ALA A 236 14.28 -45.05 -26.66
C ALA A 236 14.10 -46.57 -26.48
N ARG A 237 14.91 -47.42 -27.13
CA ARG A 237 15.01 -48.86 -26.85
C ARG A 237 16.06 -49.14 -25.78
N GLU A 238 17.24 -48.56 -25.91
CA GLU A 238 18.41 -48.82 -25.07
C GLU A 238 18.31 -48.25 -23.65
N GLU A 239 17.49 -47.22 -23.41
CA GLU A 239 17.29 -46.60 -22.09
C GLU A 239 16.77 -47.53 -20.97
N SER A 240 16.40 -48.78 -21.25
CA SER A 240 16.13 -49.79 -20.20
C SER A 240 17.37 -50.54 -19.69
N TRP A 241 18.53 -50.44 -20.35
CA TRP A 241 19.72 -51.24 -20.03
C TRP A 241 20.69 -50.56 -19.04
N GLU A 242 20.57 -49.24 -18.82
CA GLU A 242 21.55 -48.44 -18.07
C GLU A 242 21.02 -47.78 -16.78
N ARG A 243 20.27 -48.50 -15.95
CA ARG A 243 20.12 -48.13 -14.52
C ARG A 243 21.13 -48.84 -13.61
N ALA A 244 22.10 -49.55 -14.19
CA ALA A 244 23.15 -50.29 -13.49
C ALA A 244 24.55 -49.62 -13.54
N SER A 245 24.75 -48.63 -14.41
CA SER A 245 26.07 -48.01 -14.67
C SER A 245 25.98 -46.50 -14.53
N GLY A 246 26.27 -45.97 -13.34
CA GLY A 246 26.26 -44.54 -13.06
C GLY A 246 27.49 -43.82 -13.60
N ASP A 247 27.57 -43.58 -14.91
CA ASP A 247 28.62 -42.77 -15.54
C ASP A 247 28.09 -41.37 -15.92
N PRO A 248 28.62 -40.27 -15.35
CA PRO A 248 28.19 -38.92 -15.68
C PRO A 248 28.56 -38.45 -17.11
N ASP A 249 29.47 -39.10 -17.84
CA ASP A 249 29.88 -38.64 -19.18
C ASP A 249 28.77 -38.86 -20.24
N ARG A 250 27.74 -39.68 -19.97
CA ARG A 250 26.57 -39.85 -20.88
C ARG A 250 25.72 -38.57 -21.04
N SER A 251 25.86 -37.62 -20.11
CA SER A 251 25.28 -36.26 -20.21
C SER A 251 25.83 -35.43 -21.39
N LYS A 252 26.86 -35.93 -22.08
CA LYS A 252 27.56 -35.30 -23.19
C LYS A 252 26.99 -35.73 -24.55
N HIS A 253 26.65 -37.01 -24.70
CA HIS A 253 25.90 -37.50 -25.88
C HIS A 253 24.46 -36.97 -25.92
N ALA A 254 23.87 -36.68 -24.76
CA ALA A 254 22.62 -35.93 -24.67
C ALA A 254 22.73 -34.48 -25.21
N ARG A 255 23.94 -33.91 -25.26
CA ARG A 255 24.19 -32.58 -25.88
C ARG A 255 24.41 -32.67 -27.38
N GLU A 256 25.04 -33.74 -27.88
CA GLU A 256 25.30 -33.90 -29.33
C GLU A 256 24.03 -33.98 -30.19
N LEU A 257 22.92 -34.53 -29.66
CA LEU A 257 21.59 -34.44 -30.31
C LEU A 257 20.89 -33.10 -30.07
N SER A 258 21.22 -32.41 -28.96
CA SER A 258 20.64 -31.12 -28.57
C SER A 258 21.20 -29.93 -29.37
N ASP A 259 22.45 -30.01 -29.83
CA ASP A 259 23.14 -28.92 -30.52
C ASP A 259 22.74 -28.81 -32.01
N LEU A 260 21.85 -29.70 -32.50
CA LEU A 260 21.34 -29.71 -33.87
C LEU A 260 20.07 -28.86 -34.04
N THR A 261 20.26 -27.53 -34.07
CA THR A 261 19.32 -26.57 -34.71
C THR A 261 17.89 -26.52 -34.11
N GLY A 262 17.78 -26.85 -32.83
CA GLY A 262 16.58 -26.62 -32.02
C GLY A 262 16.50 -25.17 -31.52
N GLU A 263 15.89 -24.29 -32.30
CA GLU A 263 15.45 -22.97 -31.81
C GLU A 263 14.38 -23.17 -30.72
N GLY A 264 14.79 -23.13 -29.45
CA GLY A 264 14.00 -23.49 -28.26
C GLY A 264 12.88 -22.53 -27.86
N ASN A 265 12.20 -21.89 -28.83
CA ASN A 265 11.05 -21.02 -28.63
C ASN A 265 9.77 -21.70 -29.15
N ILE A 266 8.64 -21.46 -28.48
CA ILE A 266 7.31 -22.00 -28.83
C ILE A 266 6.90 -21.75 -30.29
N GLU A 267 7.41 -20.68 -30.92
CA GLU A 267 7.18 -20.36 -32.35
C GLU A 267 7.65 -21.48 -33.30
N THR A 268 8.70 -22.23 -32.96
CA THR A 268 9.18 -23.32 -33.81
C THR A 268 8.30 -24.55 -33.74
N MET A 269 7.83 -24.89 -32.52
CA MET A 269 6.80 -25.90 -32.32
C MET A 269 5.52 -25.53 -33.08
N LEU A 270 5.02 -24.29 -32.95
CA LEU A 270 3.84 -23.83 -33.67
C LEU A 270 3.98 -23.90 -35.20
N SER A 271 5.16 -23.57 -35.72
CA SER A 271 5.45 -23.64 -37.16
C SER A 271 5.45 -25.08 -37.68
N VAL A 272 6.01 -26.01 -36.91
CA VAL A 272 6.03 -27.44 -37.22
C VAL A 272 4.64 -28.07 -37.12
N GLU A 273 3.88 -27.72 -36.08
CA GLU A 273 2.47 -28.10 -35.90
C GLU A 273 1.57 -27.57 -37.03
N MET A 274 1.86 -26.37 -37.56
CA MET A 274 1.20 -25.86 -38.77
C MET A 274 1.56 -26.69 -40.01
N GLY A 275 2.83 -27.07 -40.16
CA GLY A 275 3.29 -27.95 -41.24
C GLY A 275 2.61 -29.33 -41.21
N LEU A 276 2.51 -29.96 -40.04
CA LEU A 276 1.82 -31.25 -39.87
C LEU A 276 0.32 -31.14 -40.18
N ARG A 277 -0.34 -30.06 -39.73
CA ARG A 277 -1.74 -29.82 -40.08
C ARG A 277 -1.96 -29.60 -41.57
N GLU A 278 -1.02 -28.96 -42.27
CA GLU A 278 -1.07 -28.82 -43.72
C GLU A 278 -0.88 -30.17 -44.44
N LEU A 279 0.14 -30.95 -44.06
CA LEU A 279 0.42 -32.30 -44.56
C LEU A 279 -0.81 -33.22 -44.42
N ALA A 280 -1.44 -33.21 -43.24
CA ALA A 280 -2.63 -34.00 -42.93
C ALA A 280 -3.90 -33.49 -43.65
N SER A 281 -4.10 -32.17 -43.74
CA SER A 281 -5.23 -31.56 -44.47
C SER A 281 -5.21 -31.92 -45.96
N LEU A 282 -4.01 -31.99 -46.55
CA LEU A 282 -3.78 -32.40 -47.93
C LEU A 282 -3.70 -33.91 -48.13
N LYS A 283 -3.73 -34.70 -47.05
CA LYS A 283 -3.65 -36.17 -47.05
C LYS A 283 -2.41 -36.71 -47.76
N VAL A 284 -1.28 -36.02 -47.61
CA VAL A 284 -0.02 -36.41 -48.25
C VAL A 284 0.46 -37.78 -47.75
N GLU A 285 0.32 -38.05 -46.45
CA GLU A 285 0.58 -39.38 -45.84
C GLU A 285 -0.25 -40.48 -46.51
N ASP A 286 -1.58 -40.34 -46.53
CA ASP A 286 -2.51 -41.30 -47.16
C ASP A 286 -2.11 -41.57 -48.63
N ALA A 287 -1.78 -40.52 -49.38
CA ALA A 287 -1.43 -40.60 -50.80
C ALA A 287 -0.06 -41.27 -51.04
N VAL A 288 0.93 -40.97 -50.20
CA VAL A 288 2.26 -41.61 -50.24
C VAL A 288 2.15 -43.11 -49.89
N VAL A 289 1.43 -43.47 -48.83
CA VAL A 289 1.20 -44.88 -48.46
C VAL A 289 0.48 -45.64 -49.58
N LEU A 290 -0.50 -45.01 -50.24
CA LEU A 290 -1.16 -45.58 -51.43
C LEU A 290 -0.21 -45.70 -52.64
N ALA A 291 0.75 -44.80 -52.83
CA ALA A 291 1.72 -44.87 -53.90
C ALA A 291 2.76 -45.98 -53.68
N LEU A 292 3.31 -46.09 -52.47
CA LEU A 292 4.18 -47.19 -52.04
C LEU A 292 3.49 -48.55 -52.24
N ALA A 293 2.24 -48.67 -51.77
CA ALA A 293 1.43 -49.87 -51.95
C ALA A 293 1.12 -50.19 -53.43
N GLN A 294 1.07 -49.19 -54.31
CA GLN A 294 0.92 -49.40 -55.75
C GLN A 294 2.21 -49.90 -56.41
N GLN A 295 3.39 -49.49 -55.95
CA GLN A 295 4.67 -49.95 -56.50
C GLN A 295 4.98 -51.43 -56.21
N ARG A 296 4.37 -52.03 -55.17
CA ARG A 296 4.40 -53.50 -54.98
C ARG A 296 3.79 -54.28 -56.16
N ARG A 297 2.73 -53.75 -56.79
CA ARG A 297 1.97 -54.46 -57.84
C ARG A 297 2.74 -54.73 -59.15
N PRO A 298 3.51 -53.79 -59.75
CA PRO A 298 4.30 -54.10 -60.95
C PRO A 298 5.44 -55.10 -60.70
N ASN A 299 6.09 -55.07 -59.53
CA ASN A 299 7.15 -56.04 -59.19
C ASN A 299 6.63 -57.50 -59.21
N MET A 300 5.40 -57.70 -58.71
CA MET A 300 4.67 -58.97 -58.74
C MET A 300 4.48 -59.54 -60.17
N VAL A 301 4.24 -58.66 -61.16
CA VAL A 301 4.08 -59.05 -62.57
C VAL A 301 5.44 -59.42 -63.22
N GLN A 302 6.54 -58.85 -62.73
CA GLN A 302 7.86 -59.05 -63.33
C GLN A 302 8.60 -60.28 -62.76
N GLN A 303 8.40 -60.61 -61.47
CA GLN A 303 8.82 -61.89 -60.89
C GLN A 303 8.07 -63.08 -61.53
N SER A 304 6.73 -62.99 -61.68
CA SER A 304 5.91 -64.09 -62.23
C SER A 304 6.18 -64.43 -63.72
N ILE A 305 6.75 -63.51 -64.51
CA ILE A 305 7.23 -63.79 -65.86
C ILE A 305 8.58 -64.52 -65.85
N SER A 306 9.42 -64.26 -64.85
CA SER A 306 10.80 -64.74 -64.79
C SER A 306 10.92 -66.20 -64.33
N ASP A 307 10.00 -66.68 -63.46
CA ASP A 307 10.13 -67.99 -62.81
C ASP A 307 9.18 -69.08 -63.35
N SER A 308 9.11 -69.19 -64.69
CA SER A 308 8.21 -70.11 -65.39
C SER A 308 8.76 -71.54 -65.58
N LYS A 309 9.56 -72.08 -64.63
CA LYS A 309 10.13 -73.45 -64.70
C LYS A 309 10.29 -74.23 -63.38
N SER A 310 9.22 -74.40 -62.57
CA SER A 310 8.90 -75.74 -62.01
C SER A 310 7.46 -75.81 -61.46
N PRO A 311 6.68 -76.86 -61.75
CA PRO A 311 5.37 -77.08 -61.13
C PRO A 311 5.46 -78.18 -60.06
N GLY A 312 5.62 -77.83 -58.78
CA GLY A 312 5.84 -78.88 -57.79
C GLY A 312 5.98 -78.52 -56.30
N ASP A 313 5.35 -77.48 -55.76
CA ASP A 313 5.18 -77.38 -54.30
C ASP A 313 3.94 -76.56 -53.88
N PRO A 314 3.01 -77.10 -53.06
CA PRO A 314 1.83 -76.36 -52.58
C PRO A 314 2.16 -75.51 -51.36
N LYS A 315 3.07 -74.54 -51.53
CA LYS A 315 3.38 -73.50 -50.53
C LYS A 315 3.53 -72.11 -51.18
N PHE A 316 2.50 -71.68 -51.90
CA PHE A 316 2.25 -70.25 -52.13
C PHE A 316 1.80 -69.59 -50.82
N ILE A 317 2.72 -69.48 -49.86
CA ILE A 317 2.70 -68.39 -48.90
C ILE A 317 3.54 -67.31 -49.55
N GLU A 318 2.87 -66.53 -50.39
CA GLU A 318 3.39 -65.33 -51.02
C GLU A 318 3.68 -64.34 -49.89
N ALA A 319 4.92 -64.38 -49.38
CA ALA A 319 5.43 -63.33 -48.53
C ALA A 319 5.43 -62.06 -49.38
N PHE A 320 4.48 -61.16 -49.12
CA PHE A 320 4.41 -59.86 -49.78
C PHE A 320 5.66 -59.05 -49.41
N GLU A 321 6.73 -59.22 -50.19
CA GLU A 321 7.97 -58.47 -50.05
C GLU A 321 7.66 -56.98 -50.22
N LEU A 322 8.07 -56.18 -49.23
CA LEU A 322 7.94 -54.74 -49.26
C LEU A 322 8.94 -54.16 -50.27
N SER A 323 8.60 -53.01 -50.88
CA SER A 323 9.64 -52.22 -51.56
C SER A 323 10.62 -51.66 -50.53
N GLU A 324 11.82 -51.29 -50.97
CA GLU A 324 12.84 -50.66 -50.12
C GLU A 324 12.28 -49.40 -49.42
N ASP A 325 11.67 -48.50 -50.19
CA ASP A 325 10.99 -47.30 -49.69
C ASP A 325 9.90 -47.59 -48.64
N GLU A 326 9.14 -48.69 -48.82
CA GLU A 326 8.10 -49.09 -47.87
C GLU A 326 8.69 -49.75 -46.62
N ALA A 327 9.73 -50.58 -46.75
CA ALA A 327 10.43 -51.16 -45.61
C ALA A 327 11.08 -50.07 -44.74
N GLU A 328 11.68 -49.05 -45.36
CA GLU A 328 12.14 -47.86 -44.62
C GLU A 328 10.99 -47.11 -43.94
N ASP A 329 9.85 -46.90 -44.62
CA ASP A 329 8.70 -46.21 -44.04
C ASP A 329 8.14 -46.96 -42.81
N VAL A 330 8.13 -48.30 -42.85
CA VAL A 330 7.82 -49.12 -41.66
C VAL A 330 8.82 -48.90 -40.54
N LEU A 331 10.14 -49.02 -40.80
CA LEU A 331 11.17 -48.80 -39.77
C LEU A 331 11.11 -47.39 -39.15
N PHE A 332 10.86 -46.39 -39.97
CA PHE A 332 10.68 -44.99 -39.56
C PHE A 332 9.50 -44.85 -38.59
N LYS A 333 8.36 -45.48 -38.90
CA LYS A 333 7.16 -45.49 -38.04
C LYS A 333 7.36 -46.33 -36.78
N GLU A 334 8.02 -47.48 -36.84
CA GLU A 334 8.36 -48.29 -35.66
C GLU A 334 9.25 -47.52 -34.68
N ALA A 335 10.25 -46.80 -35.19
CA ALA A 335 11.12 -45.95 -34.37
C ALA A 335 10.34 -44.79 -33.72
N TRP A 336 9.45 -44.13 -34.47
CA TRP A 336 8.53 -43.11 -33.96
C TRP A 336 7.67 -43.65 -32.81
N LEU A 337 7.01 -44.79 -33.03
CA LEU A 337 6.13 -45.43 -32.05
C LEU A 337 6.93 -45.85 -30.80
N THR A 338 8.13 -46.42 -30.97
CA THR A 338 9.03 -46.77 -29.87
C THR A 338 9.38 -45.55 -29.01
N TYR A 339 9.71 -44.41 -29.64
CA TYR A 339 10.02 -43.16 -28.93
C TYR A 339 8.83 -42.62 -28.13
N PHE A 340 7.65 -42.50 -28.76
CA PHE A 340 6.48 -41.94 -28.08
C PHE A 340 5.94 -42.86 -26.96
N TRP A 341 5.94 -44.18 -27.15
CA TRP A 341 5.55 -45.11 -26.08
C TRP A 341 6.59 -45.16 -24.94
N ARG A 342 7.89 -44.95 -25.23
CA ARG A 342 8.92 -44.77 -24.18
C ARG A 342 8.65 -43.50 -23.38
N ARG A 343 8.40 -42.35 -24.02
CA ARG A 343 8.05 -41.11 -23.32
C ARG A 343 6.77 -41.24 -22.52
N ALA A 344 5.74 -41.89 -23.06
CA ALA A 344 4.47 -42.13 -22.37
C ALA A 344 4.70 -42.89 -21.05
N LYS A 345 5.48 -43.98 -21.09
CA LYS A 345 5.90 -44.73 -19.90
C LYS A 345 6.68 -43.87 -18.90
N VAL A 346 7.63 -43.05 -19.35
CA VAL A 346 8.46 -42.21 -18.48
C VAL A 346 7.62 -41.17 -17.73
N HIS A 347 6.61 -40.60 -18.38
CA HIS A 347 5.73 -39.56 -17.83
C HIS A 347 4.45 -40.08 -17.16
N GLY A 348 4.23 -41.40 -17.12
CA GLY A 348 3.02 -42.00 -16.55
C GLY A 348 1.75 -41.71 -17.36
N VAL A 349 1.88 -41.48 -18.66
CA VAL A 349 0.77 -41.31 -19.62
C VAL A 349 0.31 -42.69 -20.08
N GLU A 350 -1.00 -42.97 -19.97
CA GLU A 350 -1.60 -44.29 -20.30
C GLU A 350 -0.85 -45.46 -19.62
N GLU A 351 -0.59 -45.35 -18.30
CA GLU A 351 0.26 -46.27 -17.52
C GLU A 351 -0.14 -47.76 -17.63
N ASP A 352 -1.42 -48.04 -17.87
CA ASP A 352 -1.98 -49.39 -18.02
C ASP A 352 -1.60 -50.08 -19.34
N ILE A 353 -1.27 -49.31 -20.39
CA ILE A 353 -0.92 -49.85 -21.73
C ILE A 353 0.46 -49.43 -22.23
N ALA A 354 1.05 -48.34 -21.73
CA ALA A 354 2.26 -47.77 -22.29
C ALA A 354 3.46 -48.74 -22.25
N GLU A 355 3.58 -49.54 -21.19
CA GLU A 355 4.62 -50.57 -21.13
C GLU A 355 4.36 -51.74 -22.09
N GLU A 356 3.11 -52.21 -22.21
CA GLU A 356 2.77 -53.28 -23.16
C GLU A 356 3.11 -52.86 -24.60
N ARG A 357 2.77 -51.62 -24.97
CA ARG A 357 3.03 -51.09 -26.32
C ARG A 357 4.51 -50.82 -26.55
N LEU A 358 5.24 -50.30 -25.57
CA LEU A 358 6.69 -50.16 -25.66
C LEU A 358 7.37 -51.52 -25.88
N GLN A 359 7.01 -52.55 -25.10
CA GLN A 359 7.60 -53.89 -25.24
C GLN A 359 7.25 -54.53 -26.58
N PHE A 360 6.02 -54.31 -27.08
CA PHE A 360 5.60 -54.76 -28.41
C PHE A 360 6.52 -54.21 -29.52
N TRP A 361 6.75 -52.89 -29.58
CA TRP A 361 7.62 -52.28 -30.59
C TRP A 361 9.10 -52.68 -30.41
N ILE A 362 9.59 -52.73 -29.17
CA ILE A 362 10.96 -53.22 -28.88
C ILE A 362 11.15 -54.67 -29.37
N SER A 363 10.14 -55.54 -29.25
CA SER A 363 10.25 -56.95 -29.66
C SER A 363 10.41 -57.17 -31.17
N ARG A 364 9.95 -56.21 -31.99
CA ARG A 364 10.06 -56.24 -33.45
C ARG A 364 11.33 -55.55 -33.96
N SER A 365 11.79 -54.53 -33.25
CA SER A 365 12.97 -53.75 -33.61
C SER A 365 14.21 -54.62 -33.90
N GLY A 366 14.75 -54.50 -35.12
CA GLY A 366 15.93 -55.23 -35.59
C GLY A 366 15.65 -56.48 -36.43
N GLN A 367 14.39 -56.77 -36.76
CA GLN A 367 14.02 -57.73 -37.80
C GLN A 367 13.81 -57.02 -39.15
N SER A 368 13.85 -57.76 -40.26
CA SER A 368 13.46 -57.23 -41.58
C SER A 368 11.95 -56.99 -41.61
N PRO A 369 11.48 -55.77 -41.95
CA PRO A 369 10.05 -55.45 -41.96
C PRO A 369 9.23 -56.38 -42.86
N THR A 370 8.06 -56.80 -42.37
CA THR A 370 7.11 -57.63 -43.11
C THR A 370 5.85 -56.85 -43.48
N SER A 371 5.06 -57.41 -44.40
CA SER A 371 3.73 -56.87 -44.75
C SER A 371 2.73 -56.81 -43.60
N HIS A 372 2.96 -57.54 -42.49
CA HIS A 372 2.14 -57.40 -41.29
C HIS A 372 2.59 -56.20 -40.46
N ASP A 373 3.89 -55.94 -40.38
CA ASP A 373 4.43 -54.75 -39.69
C ASP A 373 3.94 -53.46 -40.36
N ALA A 374 3.85 -53.44 -41.69
CA ALA A 374 3.24 -52.33 -42.44
C ALA A 374 1.77 -52.03 -42.05
N VAL A 375 0.99 -53.03 -41.63
CA VAL A 375 -0.38 -52.82 -41.15
C VAL A 375 -0.39 -52.45 -39.66
N ASP A 376 0.50 -53.05 -38.86
CA ASP A 376 0.58 -52.78 -37.43
C ASP A 376 1.09 -51.36 -37.13
N VAL A 377 2.04 -50.80 -37.90
CA VAL A 377 2.49 -49.41 -37.70
C VAL A 377 1.38 -48.39 -37.96
N GLU A 378 0.57 -48.57 -39.00
CA GLU A 378 -0.59 -47.71 -39.25
C GLU A 378 -1.60 -47.77 -38.10
N ARG A 379 -1.86 -48.98 -37.59
CA ARG A 379 -2.72 -49.18 -36.42
C ARG A 379 -2.13 -48.51 -35.17
N GLY A 380 -0.81 -48.59 -34.96
CA GLY A 380 -0.09 -47.96 -33.86
C GLY A 380 -0.18 -46.44 -33.89
N LEU A 381 0.00 -45.83 -35.07
CA LEU A 381 -0.13 -44.38 -35.26
C LEU A 381 -1.56 -43.90 -35.05
N LEU A 382 -2.55 -44.64 -35.57
CA LEU A 382 -3.96 -44.36 -35.33
C LEU A 382 -4.33 -44.45 -33.85
N GLU A 383 -3.75 -45.38 -33.10
CA GLU A 383 -3.96 -45.52 -31.66
C GLU A 383 -3.32 -44.36 -30.88
N LEU A 384 -2.05 -44.02 -31.16
CA LEU A 384 -1.34 -42.88 -30.57
C LEU A 384 -2.15 -41.59 -30.77
N ARG A 385 -2.65 -41.36 -32.00
CA ARG A 385 -3.50 -40.22 -32.36
C ARG A 385 -4.87 -40.26 -31.67
N LYS A 386 -5.49 -41.44 -31.52
CA LYS A 386 -6.81 -41.61 -30.88
C LYS A 386 -6.77 -41.39 -29.36
N LEU A 387 -5.68 -41.78 -28.71
CA LEU A 387 -5.45 -41.56 -27.27
C LEU A 387 -4.91 -40.15 -26.99
N GLY A 388 -4.49 -39.42 -28.02
CA GLY A 388 -3.93 -38.07 -27.86
C GLY A 388 -2.59 -38.06 -27.12
N ILE A 389 -1.77 -39.10 -27.27
CA ILE A 389 -0.52 -39.30 -26.49
C ILE A 389 0.38 -38.06 -26.54
N GLU A 390 0.52 -37.41 -27.70
CA GLU A 390 1.33 -36.18 -27.85
C GLU A 390 0.79 -35.03 -26.99
N GLN A 391 -0.53 -34.83 -26.95
CA GLN A 391 -1.15 -33.82 -26.09
C GLN A 391 -0.97 -34.17 -24.61
N GLN A 392 -1.18 -35.43 -24.23
CA GLN A 392 -0.98 -35.86 -22.84
C GLN A 392 0.48 -35.71 -22.39
N LEU A 393 1.45 -35.96 -23.28
CA LEU A 393 2.88 -35.75 -23.03
C LEU A 393 3.23 -34.26 -22.89
N TRP A 394 2.65 -33.39 -23.71
CA TRP A 394 2.80 -31.94 -23.59
C TRP A 394 2.27 -31.42 -22.26
N GLU A 395 1.08 -31.88 -21.84
CA GLU A 395 0.47 -31.53 -20.55
C GLU A 395 1.26 -32.12 -19.36
N ALA A 396 1.84 -33.31 -19.49
CA ALA A 396 2.70 -33.92 -18.47
C ALA A 396 4.03 -33.16 -18.31
N SER A 397 4.72 -32.87 -19.42
CA SER A 397 5.98 -32.09 -19.49
C SER A 397 5.87 -30.75 -18.76
N ARG A 398 4.70 -30.09 -18.85
CA ARG A 398 4.51 -28.70 -18.38
C ARG A 398 3.84 -28.58 -17.01
N ARG A 399 3.39 -29.69 -16.42
CA ARG A 399 2.70 -29.73 -15.12
C ARG A 399 3.49 -29.07 -13.98
N GLU A 400 4.82 -29.17 -13.99
CA GLU A 400 5.70 -28.54 -12.99
C GLU A 400 5.87 -27.03 -13.19
N ILE A 401 5.69 -26.52 -14.42
CA ILE A 401 5.83 -25.10 -14.77
C ILE A 401 4.56 -24.33 -14.37
N ASP A 402 3.39 -24.95 -14.51
CA ASP A 402 2.10 -24.35 -14.13
C ASP A 402 1.92 -24.26 -12.61
N PHE A 403 2.53 -25.18 -11.85
CA PHE A 403 2.49 -25.20 -10.38
C PHE A 403 3.89 -25.18 -9.77
N PRO A 404 4.57 -24.01 -9.73
CA PRO A 404 5.84 -23.87 -9.01
C PRO A 404 5.60 -24.23 -7.54
N SER A 405 6.13 -25.38 -7.12
CA SER A 405 5.77 -26.01 -5.86
C SER A 405 6.19 -25.11 -4.69
N SER A 406 5.24 -24.71 -3.83
CA SER A 406 5.51 -23.84 -2.67
C SER A 406 6.31 -24.51 -1.54
N THR A 407 7.06 -25.58 -1.84
CA THR A 407 7.59 -26.55 -0.88
C THR A 407 8.98 -26.21 -0.34
N THR A 408 9.60 -25.10 -0.77
CA THR A 408 10.95 -24.68 -0.36
C THR A 408 11.00 -23.60 0.74
N VAL A 409 9.85 -23.24 1.34
CA VAL A 409 9.80 -22.28 2.48
C VAL A 409 9.29 -22.97 3.76
N ALA A 410 9.97 -24.05 4.16
CA ALA A 410 9.61 -24.79 5.38
C ALA A 410 10.80 -25.49 6.08
N ASN A 411 12.00 -24.90 6.10
CA ASN A 411 13.08 -25.44 6.95
C ASN A 411 14.11 -24.44 7.50
N HIS A 412 13.63 -23.37 8.15
CA HIS A 412 14.42 -22.64 9.14
C HIS A 412 13.62 -22.51 10.45
N LYS A 413 13.80 -23.50 11.32
CA LYS A 413 13.40 -23.43 12.73
C LYS A 413 14.35 -22.45 13.43
N PRO A 414 13.91 -21.31 14.00
CA PRO A 414 14.75 -20.56 14.91
C PRO A 414 14.90 -21.38 16.20
N ALA A 415 16.14 -21.63 16.61
CA ALA A 415 16.40 -22.17 17.94
C ALA A 415 16.05 -21.10 18.97
N THR A 416 14.99 -21.32 19.74
CA THR A 416 14.63 -20.46 20.87
C THR A 416 15.42 -20.91 22.10
N ASP A 417 16.30 -20.03 22.58
CA ASP A 417 16.94 -20.18 23.89
C ASP A 417 15.89 -20.32 24.99
N SER A 418 16.03 -21.34 25.84
CA SER A 418 15.31 -21.48 27.11
C SER A 418 16.02 -22.45 28.05
N GLU A 419 17.24 -22.07 28.45
CA GLU A 419 17.85 -22.58 29.67
C GLU A 419 17.96 -21.44 30.70
N MET A 420 16.89 -21.24 31.49
CA MET A 420 17.06 -20.72 32.85
C MET A 420 15.86 -21.06 33.74
N SER A 421 16.17 -21.50 34.97
CA SER A 421 15.26 -21.67 36.12
C SER A 421 14.49 -23.00 36.24
N SER A 422 15.15 -24.00 36.84
CA SER A 422 14.71 -24.61 38.10
C SER A 422 15.92 -25.16 38.86
#